data_AF-A0A7J7SPE9-F1
#
_entry.id   AF-A0A7J7SPE9-F1
#
_cell.length_a   1.000
_cell.length_b   1.000
_cell.length_c   1.000
_cell.angle_alpha   90.00
_cell.angle_beta   90.00
_cell.angle_gamma   90.00
#
_symmetry.space_group_name_H-M   'P 1'
#
loop_
_entity.id
_entity.type
_entity.pdbx_description
1 polymer ?
#
loop_
_entity_poly.entity_id
_entity_poly.type
_entity_poly.pdbx_seq_one_letter_code
_entity_poly.pdbx_strand_id
1 'polypeptide(L)'
;MLENIFLPLFEATVHPASHPELHLFLEHVDGFDSVDDESKPENHVFNLESPLPEAWVEEDNPPYAYYLYYTFANMATLNHLRRQRGFHTFVLRPHCGEAGPIHHLVSAFMLAENISHGLLLRKAPVLQYLYYLAQIGIAMSPLSNNSLFLSYHRNPLPEYLSRGLMVSLSTDDPLQFHFTKEPLMEEYSIATQVWKLSSCDMCELARNSVLMSGFSHKVKSHWLGPNYTKEGPEGNDIRRTNVPDIRVGYRHETLCQELALITQAVQSEMLETIPEEPGLTMSPGPQ
;
A
#
# COMPACT_ATOMS: atom_id res chain seq x y z
N MET A 1 14.53 -10.14 18.44
CA MET A 1 13.80 -10.47 17.19
C MET A 1 14.48 -9.88 15.95
N LEU A 2 14.70 -8.56 15.88
CA LEU A 2 15.26 -7.90 14.68
C LEU A 2 16.59 -8.50 14.23
N GLU A 3 17.51 -8.80 15.16
CA GLU A 3 18.77 -9.48 14.83
C GLU A 3 18.56 -10.83 14.14
N ASN A 4 17.62 -11.65 14.63
CA ASN A 4 17.33 -12.97 14.04
C ASN A 4 16.83 -12.89 12.59
N ILE A 5 16.25 -11.75 12.20
CA ILE A 5 15.77 -11.52 10.83
C ILE A 5 16.87 -10.85 10.03
N PHE A 6 17.33 -9.68 10.45
CA PHE A 6 18.15 -8.82 9.60
C PHE A 6 19.65 -9.15 9.63
N LEU A 7 20.20 -9.67 10.72
CA LEU A 7 21.63 -9.99 10.78
C LEU A 7 22.00 -11.07 9.73
N PRO A 8 21.29 -12.22 9.62
CA PRO A 8 21.58 -13.19 8.56
C PRO A 8 21.43 -12.63 7.15
N LEU A 9 20.51 -11.70 6.94
CA LEU A 9 20.29 -11.06 5.63
C LEU A 9 21.42 -10.09 5.28
N PHE A 10 21.93 -9.34 6.26
CA PHE A 10 23.13 -8.52 6.09
C PHE A 10 24.34 -9.41 5.81
N GLU A 11 24.55 -10.47 6.57
CA GLU A 11 25.67 -11.41 6.37
C GLU A 11 25.64 -12.04 4.98
N ALA A 12 24.49 -12.55 4.54
CA ALA A 12 24.31 -13.08 3.18
C ALA A 12 24.48 -12.00 2.10
N THR A 13 24.12 -10.76 2.42
CA THR A 13 24.31 -9.61 1.52
C THR A 13 25.75 -9.12 1.49
N VAL A 14 26.59 -9.32 2.51
CA VAL A 14 28.02 -8.96 2.50
C VAL A 14 28.84 -10.11 1.93
N HIS A 15 28.57 -11.33 2.38
CA HIS A 15 29.29 -12.56 2.03
C HIS A 15 28.35 -13.63 1.46
N PRO A 16 27.87 -13.50 0.21
CA PRO A 16 26.94 -14.46 -0.38
C PRO A 16 27.54 -15.87 -0.50
N ALA A 17 28.87 -15.98 -0.62
CA ALA A 17 29.55 -17.27 -0.67
C ALA A 17 29.51 -18.04 0.67
N SER A 18 29.37 -17.36 1.82
CA SER A 18 29.19 -18.03 3.11
C SER A 18 27.72 -18.40 3.39
N HIS A 19 26.77 -17.84 2.64
CA HIS A 19 25.33 -18.13 2.76
C HIS A 19 24.70 -18.37 1.37
N PRO A 20 25.17 -19.35 0.59
CA PRO A 20 24.78 -19.49 -0.82
C PRO A 20 23.30 -19.81 -0.99
N GLU A 21 22.74 -20.67 -0.16
CA GLU A 21 21.32 -21.04 -0.20
C GLU A 21 20.42 -19.85 0.15
N LEU A 22 20.78 -19.10 1.20
CA LEU A 22 20.05 -17.90 1.60
C LEU A 22 20.15 -16.82 0.51
N HIS A 23 21.33 -16.59 -0.06
CA HIS A 23 21.48 -15.63 -1.15
C HIS A 23 20.57 -15.96 -2.34
N LEU A 24 20.52 -17.23 -2.77
CA LEU A 24 19.64 -17.68 -3.86
C LEU A 24 18.16 -17.56 -3.49
N PHE A 25 17.79 -17.86 -2.24
CA PHE A 25 16.43 -17.68 -1.75
C PHE A 25 16.01 -16.21 -1.81
N LEU A 26 16.88 -15.28 -1.42
CA LEU A 26 16.59 -13.85 -1.41
C LEU A 26 16.41 -13.23 -2.80
N GLU A 27 16.84 -13.89 -3.88
CA GLU A 27 16.50 -13.49 -5.25
C GLU A 27 15.02 -13.76 -5.59
N HIS A 28 14.31 -14.54 -4.77
CA HIS A 28 12.89 -14.86 -4.93
C HIS A 28 12.00 -14.19 -3.87
N VAL A 29 12.58 -13.60 -2.84
CA VAL A 29 11.83 -12.87 -1.80
C VAL A 29 11.57 -11.44 -2.27
N ASP A 30 10.30 -11.05 -2.32
CA ASP A 30 9.90 -9.70 -2.72
C ASP A 30 9.70 -8.73 -1.56
N GLY A 31 9.15 -9.19 -0.44
CA GLY A 31 8.78 -8.27 0.61
C GLY A 31 8.60 -8.91 1.98
N PHE A 32 8.51 -8.04 2.97
CA PHE A 32 8.22 -8.36 4.35
C PHE A 32 6.76 -8.04 4.64
N ASP A 33 6.08 -8.99 5.28
CA ASP A 33 4.72 -8.84 5.74
C ASP A 33 4.70 -9.02 7.26
N SER A 34 4.10 -8.07 7.96
CA SER A 34 3.96 -8.09 9.42
C SER A 34 2.53 -8.45 9.76
N VAL A 35 2.36 -9.48 10.59
CA VAL A 35 1.06 -10.07 10.93
C VAL A 35 0.92 -10.30 12.42
N ASP A 36 -0.30 -10.16 12.94
CA ASP A 36 -0.87 -10.74 14.17
C ASP A 36 -2.35 -10.32 14.21
N ASP A 37 -3.09 -10.73 15.23
CA ASP A 37 -4.42 -10.20 15.52
C ASP A 37 -4.38 -8.70 15.84
N GLU A 38 -4.68 -7.88 14.83
CA GLU A 38 -4.71 -6.40 14.91
C GLU A 38 -5.74 -5.88 15.93
N SER A 39 -6.68 -6.71 16.40
CA SER A 39 -7.70 -6.30 17.38
C SER A 39 -7.19 -6.28 18.82
N LYS A 40 -6.02 -6.88 19.09
CA LYS A 40 -5.41 -6.88 20.42
C LYS A 40 -5.13 -5.43 20.87
N PRO A 41 -5.46 -5.09 22.13
CA PRO A 41 -5.22 -3.75 22.64
C PRO A 41 -3.71 -3.46 22.70
N GLU A 42 -3.34 -2.26 22.28
CA GLU A 42 -1.99 -1.73 22.40
C GLU A 42 -1.93 -0.77 23.59
N ASN A 43 -1.12 -1.10 24.60
CA ASN A 43 -1.00 -0.28 25.82
C ASN A 43 -0.13 0.97 25.61
N HIS A 44 0.71 0.97 24.56
CA HIS A 44 1.72 2.00 24.31
C HIS A 44 1.48 2.65 22.95
N VAL A 45 1.61 3.98 22.88
CA VAL A 45 1.64 4.71 21.61
C VAL A 45 3.08 4.91 21.20
N PHE A 46 3.45 4.50 19.99
CA PHE A 46 4.79 4.73 19.48
C PHE A 46 5.05 6.22 19.26
N ASN A 47 6.06 6.75 19.94
CA ASN A 47 6.42 8.17 19.94
C ASN A 47 7.93 8.35 20.19
N LEU A 48 8.37 9.61 20.30
CA LEU A 48 9.79 9.95 20.53
C LEU A 48 10.34 9.48 21.89
N GLU A 49 9.48 9.17 22.85
CA GLU A 49 9.85 8.68 24.18
C GLU A 49 9.89 7.15 24.24
N SER A 50 9.45 6.47 23.19
CA SER A 50 9.47 5.01 23.13
C SER A 50 10.91 4.48 23.17
N PRO A 51 11.20 3.43 23.96
CA PRO A 51 12.56 2.92 24.09
C PRO A 51 13.04 2.31 22.77
N LEU A 52 14.36 2.30 22.56
CA LEU A 52 14.98 1.57 21.45
C LEU A 52 14.78 0.05 21.60
N PRO A 53 14.90 -0.75 20.52
CA PRO A 53 14.55 -2.18 20.58
C PRO A 53 15.38 -2.96 21.59
N GLU A 54 16.63 -2.55 21.80
CA GLU A 54 17.56 -3.11 22.79
C GLU A 54 17.12 -2.85 24.24
N ALA A 55 16.38 -1.77 24.46
CA ALA A 55 15.88 -1.33 25.75
C ALA A 55 14.41 -1.73 26.00
N TRP A 56 13.74 -2.34 25.01
CA TRP A 56 12.40 -2.89 25.19
C TRP A 56 12.48 -4.25 25.90
N VAL A 57 12.51 -4.21 27.23
CA VAL A 57 12.63 -5.40 28.10
C VAL A 57 11.34 -5.74 28.85
N GLU A 58 10.30 -4.92 28.68
CA GLU A 58 8.98 -5.15 29.26
C GLU A 58 8.31 -6.39 28.63
N GLU A 59 7.41 -7.02 29.39
CA GLU A 59 6.65 -8.20 28.92
C GLU A 59 5.59 -7.82 27.88
N ASP A 60 5.13 -6.56 27.90
CA ASP A 60 4.15 -6.04 26.94
C ASP A 60 4.73 -5.99 25.52
N ASN A 61 3.91 -6.40 24.57
CA ASN A 61 4.26 -6.38 23.15
C ASN A 61 4.45 -4.92 22.67
N PRO A 62 5.50 -4.58 21.90
CA PRO A 62 5.60 -3.28 21.25
C PRO A 62 4.36 -3.00 20.38
N PRO A 63 3.93 -1.73 20.25
CA PRO A 63 2.79 -1.40 19.41
C PRO A 63 3.10 -1.65 17.94
N TYR A 64 2.08 -1.89 17.11
CA TYR A 64 2.21 -2.20 15.69
C TYR A 64 3.07 -1.20 14.91
N ALA A 65 2.91 0.10 15.18
CA ALA A 65 3.72 1.14 14.56
C ALA A 65 5.23 1.00 14.84
N TYR A 66 5.58 0.48 16.03
CA TYR A 66 6.96 0.16 16.41
C TYR A 66 7.51 -0.96 15.53
N TYR A 67 6.73 -2.04 15.37
CA TYR A 67 7.08 -3.16 14.49
C TYR A 67 7.32 -2.70 13.05
N LEU A 68 6.40 -1.90 12.49
CA LEU A 68 6.54 -1.39 11.13
C LEU A 68 7.78 -0.50 10.98
N TYR A 69 8.01 0.42 11.93
CA TYR A 69 9.13 1.35 11.86
C TYR A 69 10.47 0.63 11.86
N TYR A 70 10.73 -0.26 12.83
CA TYR A 70 12.02 -0.92 12.91
C TYR A 70 12.23 -1.99 11.84
N THR A 71 11.14 -2.61 11.35
CA THR A 71 11.21 -3.48 10.17
C THR A 71 11.59 -2.67 8.93
N PHE A 72 10.90 -1.53 8.70
CA PHE A 72 11.20 -0.63 7.59
C PHE A 72 12.63 -0.09 7.65
N ALA A 73 13.08 0.42 8.80
CA ALA A 73 14.40 1.03 8.96
C ALA A 73 15.54 0.05 8.64
N ASN A 74 15.44 -1.18 9.15
CA ASN A 74 16.41 -2.22 8.86
C ASN A 74 16.35 -2.67 7.39
N MET A 75 15.14 -2.88 6.85
CA MET A 75 14.94 -3.24 5.45
C MET A 75 15.48 -2.17 4.51
N ALA A 76 15.24 -0.89 4.78
CA ALA A 76 15.71 0.24 3.97
C ALA A 76 17.24 0.31 3.95
N THR A 77 17.87 0.11 5.10
CA THR A 77 19.34 0.06 5.23
C THR A 77 19.91 -1.13 4.47
N LEU A 78 19.32 -2.31 4.63
CA LEU A 78 19.69 -3.52 3.90
C LEU A 78 19.53 -3.34 2.39
N ASN A 79 18.42 -2.75 1.95
CA ASN A 79 18.15 -2.46 0.54
C ASN A 79 19.15 -1.49 -0.06
N HIS A 80 19.65 -0.51 0.70
CA HIS A 80 20.71 0.37 0.23
C HIS A 80 21.97 -0.44 -0.10
N LEU A 81 22.39 -1.33 0.80
CA LEU A 81 23.53 -2.22 0.58
C LEU A 81 23.29 -3.19 -0.59
N ARG A 82 22.13 -3.86 -0.62
CA ARG A 82 21.77 -4.80 -1.70
C ARG A 82 21.78 -4.11 -3.07
N ARG A 83 21.23 -2.90 -3.16
CA ARG A 83 21.24 -2.09 -4.39
C ARG A 83 22.65 -1.73 -4.84
N GLN A 84 23.53 -1.33 -3.93
CA GLN A 84 24.94 -1.07 -4.26
C GLN A 84 25.66 -2.30 -4.83
N ARG A 85 25.22 -3.50 -4.44
CA ARG A 85 25.73 -4.77 -4.94
C ARG A 85 25.00 -5.31 -6.17
N GLY A 86 23.95 -4.63 -6.63
CA GLY A 86 23.11 -5.10 -7.75
C GLY A 86 22.24 -6.31 -7.41
N PHE A 87 21.93 -6.54 -6.13
CA PHE A 87 21.08 -7.64 -5.66
C PHE A 87 19.60 -7.23 -5.59
N HIS A 88 18.71 -8.23 -5.63
CA HIS A 88 17.26 -8.03 -5.46
C HIS A 88 16.94 -7.29 -4.16
N THR A 89 16.01 -6.32 -4.16
CA THR A 89 15.62 -5.54 -2.97
C THR A 89 14.21 -5.88 -2.52
N PHE A 90 13.89 -5.56 -1.27
CA PHE A 90 12.61 -5.90 -0.66
C PHE A 90 11.68 -4.70 -0.51
N VAL A 91 10.39 -4.94 -0.36
CA VAL A 91 9.39 -3.92 0.01
C VAL A 91 8.63 -4.33 1.28
N LEU A 92 8.05 -3.37 1.98
CA LEU A 92 7.20 -3.63 3.14
C LEU A 92 5.74 -3.69 2.68
N ARG A 93 5.05 -4.79 3.01
CA ARG A 93 3.69 -5.11 2.56
C ARG A 93 2.86 -5.71 3.72
N PRO A 94 2.54 -4.94 4.76
CA PRO A 94 2.01 -5.51 5.99
C PRO A 94 0.51 -5.79 5.89
N HIS A 95 0.03 -6.75 6.67
CA HIS A 95 -1.37 -6.82 7.07
C HIS A 95 -1.70 -5.59 7.91
N CYS A 96 -2.66 -4.79 7.46
CA CYS A 96 -2.93 -3.49 8.07
C CYS A 96 -4.38 -3.03 7.90
N GLY A 97 -4.99 -2.67 9.02
CA GLY A 97 -6.32 -2.11 9.09
C GLY A 97 -7.43 -3.11 8.80
N GLU A 98 -7.21 -4.41 9.05
CA GLU A 98 -8.31 -5.38 9.16
C GLU A 98 -9.14 -5.08 10.41
N ALA A 99 -8.44 -4.90 11.53
CA ALA A 99 -8.97 -4.52 12.83
C ALA A 99 -8.03 -3.48 13.48
N GLY A 100 -8.22 -3.22 14.78
CA GLY A 100 -7.33 -2.32 15.52
C GLY A 100 -7.60 -0.81 15.33
N PRO A 101 -6.68 0.02 15.83
CA PRO A 101 -6.75 1.48 15.74
C PRO A 101 -6.28 2.04 14.37
N ILE A 102 -6.82 3.21 14.00
CA ILE A 102 -6.56 3.86 12.69
C ILE A 102 -5.08 4.22 12.47
N HIS A 103 -4.28 4.43 13.53
CA HIS A 103 -2.86 4.78 13.37
C HIS A 103 -2.02 3.67 12.74
N HIS A 104 -2.50 2.43 12.71
CA HIS A 104 -1.89 1.34 11.93
C HIS A 104 -1.80 1.74 10.45
N LEU A 105 -2.93 2.16 9.88
CA LEU A 105 -3.04 2.59 8.48
C LEU A 105 -2.23 3.87 8.18
N VAL A 106 -2.08 4.76 9.16
CA VAL A 106 -1.23 5.94 9.05
C VAL A 106 0.24 5.53 8.97
N SER A 107 0.66 4.59 9.81
CA SER A 107 2.04 4.07 9.82
C SER A 107 2.35 3.33 8.51
N ALA A 108 1.43 2.50 8.03
CA ALA A 108 1.57 1.80 6.76
C ALA A 108 1.58 2.77 5.57
N PHE A 109 0.76 3.82 5.58
CA PHE A 109 0.78 4.86 4.53
C PHE A 109 2.16 5.50 4.36
N MET A 110 2.90 5.69 5.46
CA MET A 110 4.22 6.32 5.43
C MET A 110 5.35 5.36 5.03
N LEU A 111 5.20 4.05 5.28
CA LEU A 111 6.31 3.09 5.25
C LEU A 111 6.14 1.93 4.25
N ALA A 112 4.91 1.58 3.88
CA ALA A 112 4.59 0.40 3.10
C ALA A 112 4.41 0.72 1.61
N GLU A 113 4.72 -0.25 0.77
CA GLU A 113 4.45 -0.21 -0.68
C GLU A 113 2.98 -0.52 -1.00
N ASN A 114 2.39 -1.44 -0.24
CA ASN A 114 0.97 -1.81 -0.28
C ASN A 114 0.58 -2.45 1.05
N ILE A 115 -0.72 -2.63 1.27
CA ILE A 115 -1.26 -3.26 2.49
C ILE A 115 -2.18 -4.43 2.14
N SER A 116 -2.31 -5.37 3.07
CA SER A 116 -3.40 -6.36 3.08
C SER A 116 -4.55 -5.87 3.97
N HIS A 117 -5.79 -6.20 3.60
CA HIS A 117 -7.07 -5.84 4.23
C HIS A 117 -7.57 -4.40 4.03
N GLY A 118 -7.03 -3.41 4.75
CA GLY A 118 -7.45 -2.01 4.64
C GLY A 118 -8.92 -1.71 4.98
N LEU A 119 -9.64 -2.60 5.67
CA LEU A 119 -11.07 -2.47 5.98
C LEU A 119 -11.41 -1.19 6.73
N LEU A 120 -10.54 -0.77 7.65
CA LEU A 120 -10.77 0.38 8.52
C LEU A 120 -10.59 1.73 7.82
N LEU A 121 -10.05 1.78 6.58
CA LEU A 121 -10.03 3.00 5.78
C LEU A 121 -11.44 3.56 5.54
N ARG A 122 -12.48 2.71 5.65
CA ARG A 122 -13.89 3.14 5.54
C ARG A 122 -14.32 4.09 6.66
N LYS A 123 -13.58 4.12 7.77
CA LYS A 123 -13.84 4.97 8.94
C LYS A 123 -12.95 6.22 8.97
N ALA A 124 -12.02 6.36 8.01
CA ALA A 124 -11.07 7.47 7.95
C ALA A 124 -11.07 8.11 6.56
N PRO A 125 -12.05 8.98 6.23
CA PRO A 125 -12.21 9.55 4.89
C PRO A 125 -10.96 10.27 4.38
N VAL A 126 -10.29 11.04 5.23
CA VAL A 126 -9.05 11.75 4.88
C VAL A 126 -7.95 10.77 4.51
N LEU A 127 -7.75 9.73 5.33
CA LEU A 127 -6.71 8.74 5.06
C LEU A 127 -7.03 7.92 3.82
N GLN A 128 -8.29 7.53 3.62
CA GLN A 128 -8.72 6.85 2.40
C GLN A 128 -8.46 7.69 1.15
N TYR A 129 -8.68 9.00 1.22
CA TYR A 129 -8.36 9.92 0.13
C TYR A 129 -6.86 10.00 -0.12
N LEU A 130 -6.02 10.00 0.92
CA LEU A 130 -4.57 9.92 0.76
C LEU A 130 -4.12 8.62 0.07
N TYR A 131 -4.69 7.47 0.44
CA TYR A 131 -4.42 6.19 -0.23
C TYR A 131 -4.83 6.23 -1.72
N TYR A 132 -5.93 6.90 -2.03
CA TYR A 132 -6.35 7.13 -3.41
C TYR A 132 -5.34 8.01 -4.17
N LEU A 133 -4.96 9.17 -3.63
CA LEU A 133 -4.06 10.09 -4.32
C LEU A 133 -2.66 9.50 -4.52
N ALA A 134 -2.15 8.81 -3.50
CA ALA A 134 -0.86 8.13 -3.55
C ALA A 134 -0.93 6.79 -4.32
N GLN A 135 -2.12 6.34 -4.72
CA GLN A 135 -2.36 5.07 -5.39
C GLN A 135 -1.72 3.87 -4.66
N ILE A 136 -1.76 3.86 -3.32
CA ILE A 136 -1.25 2.76 -2.50
C ILE A 136 -2.14 1.54 -2.68
N GLY A 137 -1.52 0.40 -2.99
CA GLY A 137 -2.21 -0.86 -3.24
C GLY A 137 -2.86 -1.45 -1.98
N ILE A 138 -4.07 -2.01 -2.13
CA ILE A 138 -4.81 -2.67 -1.05
C ILE A 138 -5.29 -4.04 -1.54
N ALA A 139 -4.66 -5.11 -1.03
CA ALA A 139 -5.07 -6.49 -1.29
C ALA A 139 -6.14 -6.90 -0.28
N MET A 140 -7.34 -7.21 -0.77
CA MET A 140 -8.50 -7.46 0.08
C MET A 140 -8.99 -8.89 -0.11
N SER A 141 -9.37 -9.56 0.99
CA SER A 141 -9.84 -10.95 1.00
C SER A 141 -11.28 -11.06 1.54
N PRO A 142 -12.31 -10.73 0.74
CA PRO A 142 -13.68 -10.60 1.20
C PRO A 142 -14.27 -11.86 1.87
N LEU A 143 -13.93 -13.07 1.43
CA LEU A 143 -14.45 -14.30 2.05
C LEU A 143 -13.83 -14.54 3.44
N SER A 144 -12.55 -14.26 3.60
CA SER A 144 -11.89 -14.26 4.92
C SER A 144 -12.55 -13.23 5.83
N ASN A 145 -12.65 -11.97 5.37
CA ASN A 145 -13.22 -10.90 6.20
C ASN A 145 -14.69 -11.19 6.57
N ASN A 146 -15.45 -11.85 5.68
CA ASN A 146 -16.82 -12.31 5.95
C ASN A 146 -16.91 -13.32 7.08
N SER A 147 -15.92 -14.19 7.19
CA SER A 147 -15.88 -15.24 8.21
C SER A 147 -15.50 -14.72 9.58
N LEU A 148 -14.72 -13.62 9.64
CA LEU A 148 -14.08 -13.18 10.89
C LEU A 148 -14.55 -11.80 11.40
N PHE A 149 -14.76 -10.80 10.53
CA PHE A 149 -14.82 -9.39 10.96
C PHE A 149 -16.10 -8.64 10.55
N LEU A 150 -16.61 -8.85 9.34
CA LEU A 150 -17.79 -8.15 8.85
C LEU A 150 -18.52 -8.92 7.76
N SER A 151 -19.86 -8.86 7.72
CA SER A 151 -20.61 -9.51 6.65
C SER A 151 -20.18 -9.09 5.24
N TYR A 152 -20.22 -10.02 4.28
CA TYR A 152 -19.71 -9.84 2.91
C TYR A 152 -20.27 -8.59 2.22
N HIS A 153 -21.57 -8.32 2.37
CA HIS A 153 -22.23 -7.14 1.80
C HIS A 153 -21.75 -5.80 2.38
N ARG A 154 -21.09 -5.82 3.55
CA ARG A 154 -20.53 -4.64 4.20
C ARG A 154 -19.05 -4.45 3.89
N ASN A 155 -18.41 -5.35 3.15
CA ASN A 155 -17.02 -5.18 2.74
C ASN A 155 -16.87 -3.91 1.87
N PRO A 156 -15.87 -3.04 2.12
CA PRO A 156 -15.75 -1.76 1.43
C PRO A 156 -15.10 -1.86 0.04
N LEU A 157 -14.66 -3.04 -0.43
CA LEU A 157 -14.02 -3.22 -1.73
C LEU A 157 -14.81 -2.59 -2.90
N PRO A 158 -16.14 -2.78 -3.06
CA PRO A 158 -16.89 -2.15 -4.16
C PRO A 158 -16.86 -0.61 -4.09
N GLU A 159 -16.86 -0.06 -2.88
CA GLU A 159 -16.79 1.38 -2.65
C GLU A 159 -15.39 1.91 -3.00
N TYR A 160 -14.34 1.19 -2.59
CA TYR A 160 -12.96 1.56 -2.92
C TYR A 160 -12.68 1.48 -4.42
N LEU A 161 -13.16 0.41 -5.07
CA LEU A 161 -13.07 0.27 -6.52
C LEU A 161 -13.82 1.39 -7.24
N SER A 162 -15.04 1.73 -6.81
CA SER A 162 -15.79 2.81 -7.46
C SER A 162 -15.10 4.18 -7.31
N ARG A 163 -14.47 4.45 -6.16
CA ARG A 163 -13.63 5.65 -5.92
C ARG A 163 -12.29 5.65 -6.65
N GLY A 164 -11.86 4.51 -7.19
CA GLY A 164 -10.60 4.41 -7.94
C GLY A 164 -9.36 4.21 -7.06
N LEU A 165 -9.54 3.69 -5.85
CA LEU A 165 -8.41 3.17 -5.08
C LEU A 165 -7.80 1.95 -5.80
N MET A 166 -6.49 1.76 -5.63
CA MET A 166 -5.75 0.63 -6.18
C MET A 166 -6.04 -0.64 -5.37
N VAL A 167 -7.20 -1.25 -5.60
CA VAL A 167 -7.63 -2.48 -4.91
C VAL A 167 -7.46 -3.72 -5.77
N SER A 168 -7.20 -4.86 -5.12
CA SER A 168 -7.21 -6.19 -5.72
C SER A 168 -7.89 -7.21 -4.81
N LEU A 169 -8.36 -8.32 -5.40
CA LEU A 169 -8.83 -9.48 -4.64
C LEU A 169 -7.67 -10.43 -4.29
N SER A 170 -7.70 -10.95 -3.07
CA SER A 170 -6.79 -11.96 -2.53
C SER A 170 -7.59 -13.02 -1.77
N THR A 171 -6.93 -14.10 -1.34
CA THR A 171 -7.59 -15.26 -0.73
C THR A 171 -7.37 -15.41 0.76
N ASP A 172 -6.35 -14.74 1.32
CA ASP A 172 -5.90 -14.92 2.71
C ASP A 172 -5.52 -16.38 2.99
N ASP A 173 -6.37 -17.15 3.69
CA ASP A 173 -6.22 -18.59 3.93
C ASP A 173 -7.16 -19.44 3.05
N PRO A 174 -6.77 -19.81 1.81
CA PRO A 174 -7.52 -20.70 0.94
C PRO A 174 -8.04 -21.98 1.61
N LEU A 175 -7.21 -22.60 2.44
CA LEU A 175 -7.55 -23.87 3.10
C LEU A 175 -8.72 -23.72 4.10
N GLN A 176 -8.88 -22.54 4.68
CA GLN A 176 -9.87 -22.27 5.71
C GLN A 176 -11.18 -21.73 5.12
N PHE A 177 -11.10 -20.85 4.12
CA PHE A 177 -12.26 -20.06 3.67
C PHE A 177 -12.85 -20.46 2.32
N HIS A 178 -12.18 -21.33 1.55
CA HIS A 178 -12.56 -21.65 0.18
C HIS A 178 -12.94 -23.12 0.03
N PHE A 179 -13.91 -23.39 -0.84
CA PHE A 179 -14.44 -24.74 -1.05
C PHE A 179 -14.11 -25.31 -2.43
N THR A 180 -13.62 -24.47 -3.34
CA THR A 180 -13.28 -24.88 -4.70
C THR A 180 -11.80 -25.22 -4.86
N LYS A 181 -11.44 -25.84 -5.99
CA LYS A 181 -10.04 -26.12 -6.33
C LYS A 181 -9.25 -24.88 -6.77
N GLU A 182 -9.95 -23.79 -7.09
CA GLU A 182 -9.37 -22.54 -7.58
C GLU A 182 -9.81 -21.39 -6.66
N PRO A 183 -9.20 -21.25 -5.47
CA PRO A 183 -9.66 -20.34 -4.41
C PRO A 183 -9.81 -18.89 -4.89
N LEU A 184 -8.81 -18.38 -5.61
CA LEU A 184 -8.89 -17.01 -6.13
C LEU A 184 -10.01 -16.84 -7.17
N MET A 185 -10.28 -17.86 -7.99
CA MET A 185 -11.39 -17.81 -8.94
C MET A 185 -12.75 -17.82 -8.23
N GLU A 186 -12.85 -18.48 -7.08
CA GLU A 186 -14.03 -18.44 -6.20
C GLU A 186 -14.25 -17.02 -5.63
N GLU A 187 -13.21 -16.33 -5.17
CA GLU A 187 -13.31 -14.91 -4.76
C GLU A 187 -13.88 -14.03 -5.88
N TYR A 188 -13.29 -14.08 -7.07
CA TYR A 188 -13.78 -13.32 -8.22
C TYR A 188 -15.22 -13.69 -8.60
N SER A 189 -15.57 -14.98 -8.56
CA SER A 189 -16.90 -15.46 -8.91
C SER A 189 -17.97 -14.96 -7.93
N ILE A 190 -17.70 -15.05 -6.63
CA ILE A 190 -18.63 -14.58 -5.60
C ILE A 190 -18.73 -13.06 -5.63
N ALA A 191 -17.62 -12.33 -5.71
CA ALA A 191 -17.61 -10.87 -5.81
C ALA A 191 -18.46 -10.39 -7.00
N THR A 192 -18.33 -11.04 -8.15
CA THR A 192 -19.11 -10.74 -9.36
C THR A 192 -20.60 -10.98 -9.15
N GLN A 193 -20.99 -12.10 -8.55
CA GLN A 193 -22.39 -12.43 -8.35
C GLN A 193 -23.05 -11.55 -7.28
N VAL A 194 -22.33 -11.22 -6.22
CA VAL A 194 -22.87 -10.47 -5.08
C VAL A 194 -22.87 -8.97 -5.34
N TRP A 195 -21.76 -8.41 -5.85
CA TRP A 195 -21.62 -6.97 -6.09
C TRP A 195 -21.93 -6.53 -7.51
N LYS A 196 -22.30 -7.47 -8.39
CA LYS A 196 -22.66 -7.21 -9.80
C LYS A 196 -21.53 -6.55 -10.59
N LEU A 197 -20.29 -6.95 -10.31
CA LEU A 197 -19.11 -6.47 -11.03
C LEU A 197 -19.21 -6.87 -12.52
N SER A 198 -18.89 -5.93 -13.40
CA SER A 198 -18.79 -6.18 -14.83
C SER A 198 -17.49 -6.91 -15.18
N SER A 199 -17.38 -7.39 -16.43
CA SER A 199 -16.11 -7.93 -16.94
C SER A 199 -14.98 -6.90 -16.89
N CYS A 200 -15.30 -5.63 -17.15
CA CYS A 200 -14.36 -4.51 -17.06
C CYS A 200 -13.84 -4.35 -15.62
N ASP A 201 -14.72 -4.43 -14.62
CA ASP A 201 -14.35 -4.30 -13.20
C ASP A 201 -13.46 -5.47 -12.74
N MET A 202 -13.81 -6.70 -13.14
CA MET A 202 -12.97 -7.86 -12.87
C MET A 202 -11.59 -7.75 -13.51
N CYS A 203 -11.51 -7.32 -14.77
CA CYS A 203 -10.23 -7.13 -15.46
C CYS A 203 -9.41 -6.00 -14.83
N GLU A 204 -10.05 -4.93 -14.36
CA GLU A 204 -9.38 -3.85 -13.61
C GLU A 204 -8.78 -4.37 -12.29
N LEU A 205 -9.54 -5.11 -11.50
CA LEU A 205 -9.04 -5.75 -10.27
C LEU A 205 -7.85 -6.69 -10.54
N ALA A 206 -7.94 -7.51 -11.59
CA ALA A 206 -6.86 -8.42 -11.99
C ALA A 206 -5.63 -7.67 -12.54
N ARG A 207 -5.82 -6.56 -13.27
CA ARG A 207 -4.74 -5.69 -13.72
C ARG A 207 -4.01 -5.07 -12.52
N ASN A 208 -4.76 -4.57 -11.54
CA ASN A 208 -4.21 -3.94 -10.35
C ASN A 208 -3.40 -4.93 -9.51
N SER A 209 -3.84 -6.19 -9.38
CA SER A 209 -3.09 -7.22 -8.65
C SER A 209 -1.70 -7.45 -9.25
N VAL A 210 -1.57 -7.43 -10.59
CA VAL A 210 -0.27 -7.55 -11.26
C VAL A 210 0.57 -6.29 -11.07
N LEU A 211 -0.02 -5.10 -11.12
CA LEU A 211 0.70 -3.85 -10.85
C LEU A 211 1.29 -3.84 -9.44
N MET A 212 0.50 -4.22 -8.45
CA MET A 212 0.89 -4.31 -7.05
C MET A 212 1.88 -5.44 -6.76
N SER A 213 1.93 -6.49 -7.60
CA SER A 213 2.75 -7.67 -7.34
C SER A 213 4.26 -7.40 -7.25
N GLY A 214 5.00 -8.37 -6.70
CA GLY A 214 6.47 -8.36 -6.62
C GLY A 214 7.20 -8.82 -7.88
N PHE A 215 6.49 -9.11 -8.96
CA PHE A 215 7.13 -9.71 -10.13
C PHE A 215 8.06 -8.73 -10.85
N SER A 216 9.15 -9.28 -11.41
CA SER A 216 10.10 -8.49 -12.20
C SER A 216 9.44 -7.71 -13.34
N HIS A 217 10.09 -6.61 -13.76
CA HIS A 217 9.65 -5.82 -14.91
C HIS A 217 9.41 -6.69 -16.16
N LYS A 218 10.26 -7.71 -16.41
CA LYS A 218 10.10 -8.61 -17.56
C LYS A 218 8.77 -9.36 -17.53
N VAL A 219 8.36 -9.83 -16.35
CA VAL A 219 7.10 -10.56 -16.14
C VAL A 219 5.92 -9.60 -16.22
N LYS A 220 5.98 -8.45 -15.54
CA LYS A 220 4.91 -7.43 -15.61
C LYS A 220 4.72 -6.90 -17.03
N SER A 221 5.81 -6.64 -17.76
CA SER A 221 5.78 -6.23 -19.17
C SER A 221 5.15 -7.31 -20.08
N HIS A 222 5.41 -8.59 -19.78
CA HIS A 222 4.75 -9.69 -20.48
C HIS A 222 3.25 -9.77 -20.14
N TRP A 223 2.81 -9.55 -18.91
CA TRP A 223 1.38 -9.66 -18.58
C TRP A 223 0.57 -8.41 -18.90
N LEU A 224 1.14 -7.22 -18.77
CA LEU A 224 0.43 -5.94 -18.90
C LEU A 224 0.71 -5.23 -20.23
N GLY A 225 1.86 -5.51 -20.85
CA GLY A 225 2.31 -4.87 -22.09
C GLY A 225 3.63 -4.12 -21.92
N PRO A 226 4.32 -3.82 -23.04
CA PRO A 226 5.65 -3.19 -23.01
C PRO A 226 5.67 -1.80 -22.37
N ASN A 227 4.54 -1.08 -22.43
CA ASN A 227 4.43 0.30 -21.96
C ASN A 227 3.79 0.42 -20.58
N TYR A 228 3.61 -0.66 -19.82
CA TYR A 228 2.81 -0.66 -18.58
C TYR A 228 3.24 0.35 -17.51
N THR A 229 4.48 0.86 -17.58
CA THR A 229 5.02 1.89 -16.69
C THR A 229 4.59 3.30 -17.05
N LYS A 230 3.97 3.52 -18.22
CA LYS A 230 3.40 4.81 -18.59
C LYS A 230 2.08 5.04 -17.86
N GLU A 231 1.81 6.30 -17.55
CA GLU A 231 0.54 6.69 -16.94
C GLU A 231 -0.59 6.77 -17.99
N GLY A 232 -1.82 6.65 -17.51
CA GLY A 232 -3.01 6.77 -18.34
C GLY A 232 -3.17 5.67 -19.41
N PRO A 233 -3.99 5.94 -20.44
CA PRO A 233 -4.26 4.97 -21.51
C PRO A 233 -3.02 4.48 -22.26
N GLU A 234 -1.95 5.29 -22.33
CA GLU A 234 -0.71 4.89 -23.00
C GLU A 234 -0.02 3.69 -22.35
N GLY A 235 -0.27 3.48 -21.05
CA GLY A 235 0.24 2.35 -20.28
C GLY A 235 -0.63 1.09 -20.34
N ASN A 236 -1.71 1.09 -21.12
CA ASN A 236 -2.61 -0.04 -21.22
C ASN A 236 -2.49 -0.75 -22.58
N ASP A 237 -2.22 -2.05 -22.56
CA ASP A 237 -2.44 -2.91 -23.73
C ASP A 237 -3.71 -3.73 -23.51
N ILE A 238 -4.84 -3.27 -24.03
CA ILE A 238 -6.14 -3.93 -23.89
C ILE A 238 -6.12 -5.40 -24.34
N ARG A 239 -5.23 -5.79 -25.26
CA ARG A 239 -5.13 -7.18 -25.72
C ARG A 239 -4.53 -8.11 -24.67
N ARG A 240 -3.89 -7.56 -23.64
CA ARG A 240 -3.32 -8.30 -22.51
C ARG A 240 -4.12 -8.11 -21.23
N THR A 241 -4.54 -6.88 -20.94
CA THR A 241 -5.27 -6.55 -19.70
C THR A 241 -6.77 -6.77 -19.81
N ASN A 242 -7.32 -6.71 -21.03
CA ASN A 242 -8.76 -6.69 -21.31
C ASN A 242 -9.51 -5.55 -20.58
N VAL A 243 -8.80 -4.51 -20.13
CA VAL A 243 -9.39 -3.29 -19.56
C VAL A 243 -9.53 -2.27 -20.70
N PRO A 244 -10.74 -1.76 -20.99
CA PRO A 244 -10.93 -0.73 -22.00
C PRO A 244 -10.14 0.55 -21.72
N ASP A 245 -9.54 1.14 -22.76
CA ASP A 245 -8.76 2.38 -22.63
C ASP A 245 -9.60 3.53 -22.06
N ILE A 246 -10.90 3.56 -22.33
CA ILE A 246 -11.82 4.56 -21.73
C ILE A 246 -11.93 4.42 -20.21
N ARG A 247 -11.86 3.19 -19.66
CA ARG A 247 -11.83 2.96 -18.21
C ARG A 247 -10.54 3.52 -17.62
N VAL A 248 -9.40 3.22 -18.25
CA VAL A 248 -8.08 3.70 -17.79
C VAL A 248 -7.97 5.22 -17.91
N GLY A 249 -8.45 5.79 -19.01
CA GLY A 249 -8.50 7.23 -19.25
C GLY A 249 -9.32 7.95 -18.19
N TYR A 250 -10.54 7.46 -17.91
CA TYR A 250 -11.37 8.01 -16.85
C TYR A 250 -10.67 8.00 -15.48
N ARG A 251 -10.02 6.88 -15.10
CA ARG A 251 -9.28 6.79 -13.82
C ARG A 251 -8.16 7.81 -13.75
N HIS A 252 -7.37 7.90 -14.80
CA HIS A 252 -6.22 8.80 -14.87
C HIS A 252 -6.63 10.27 -14.86
N GLU A 253 -7.58 10.66 -15.71
CA GLU A 253 -8.10 12.03 -15.76
C GLU A 253 -8.69 12.45 -14.41
N THR A 254 -9.47 11.58 -13.77
CA THR A 254 -10.03 11.84 -12.43
C THR A 254 -8.93 12.04 -11.40
N LEU A 255 -7.92 11.18 -11.36
CA LEU A 255 -6.79 11.31 -10.43
C LEU A 255 -6.01 12.61 -10.66
N CYS A 256 -5.73 12.97 -11.91
CA CYS A 256 -5.07 14.22 -12.24
C CYS A 256 -5.89 15.44 -11.80
N GLN A 257 -7.22 15.40 -11.94
CA GLN A 257 -8.11 16.47 -11.47
C GLN A 257 -8.07 16.62 -9.95
N GLU A 258 -8.11 15.52 -9.21
CA GLU A 258 -8.04 15.52 -7.74
C GLU A 258 -6.67 16.03 -7.23
N LEU A 259 -5.57 15.61 -7.87
CA LEU A 259 -4.23 16.12 -7.58
C LEU A 259 -4.10 17.62 -7.89
N ALA A 260 -4.68 18.07 -9.01
CA ALA A 260 -4.69 19.48 -9.39
C ALA A 260 -5.49 20.32 -8.38
N LEU A 261 -6.62 19.82 -7.90
CA LEU A 261 -7.44 20.49 -6.89
C LEU A 261 -6.65 20.77 -5.61
N ILE A 262 -5.93 19.76 -5.09
CA ILE A 262 -5.12 19.91 -3.88
C ILE A 262 -3.95 20.87 -4.12
N THR A 263 -3.27 20.73 -5.26
CA THR A 263 -2.12 21.59 -5.59
C THR A 263 -2.55 23.05 -5.72
N GLN A 264 -3.72 23.31 -6.33
CA GLN A 264 -4.28 24.65 -6.45
C GLN A 264 -4.70 25.23 -5.10
N ALA A 265 -5.29 24.43 -4.21
CA ALA A 265 -5.65 24.86 -2.87
C ALA A 265 -4.41 25.33 -2.08
N VAL A 266 -3.32 24.56 -2.14
CA VAL A 266 -2.04 24.92 -1.49
C VAL A 266 -1.45 26.19 -2.09
N GLN A 267 -1.45 26.33 -3.42
CA GLN A 267 -0.93 27.53 -4.08
C GLN A 267 -1.74 28.80 -3.74
N SER A 268 -3.05 28.67 -3.61
CA SER A 268 -3.93 29.80 -3.28
C SER A 268 -3.68 30.30 -1.86
N GLU A 269 -3.52 29.40 -0.89
CA GLU A 269 -3.18 29.73 0.50
C GLU A 269 -1.79 30.42 0.61
N MET A 270 -0.82 29.99 -0.20
CA MET A 270 0.49 30.65 -0.29
C MET A 270 0.43 32.06 -0.90
N LEU A 271 -0.53 32.33 -1.77
CA LEU A 271 -0.73 33.67 -2.36
C LEU A 271 -1.45 34.62 -1.40
N GLU A 272 -2.41 34.12 -0.61
CA GLU A 272 -3.13 34.91 0.39
C GLU A 272 -2.27 35.30 1.61
N THR A 273 -1.16 34.59 1.86
CA THR A 273 -0.27 34.82 3.01
C THR A 273 0.85 35.85 2.75
N ILE A 274 0.92 36.45 1.56
CA ILE A 274 1.85 37.55 1.27
C ILE A 274 1.30 38.84 1.91
N PRO A 275 1.96 39.45 2.93
CA PRO A 275 1.50 40.72 3.48
C PRO A 275 1.64 41.81 2.41
N GLU A 276 0.56 42.56 2.14
CA GLU A 276 0.65 43.79 1.36
C GLU A 276 1.64 44.75 2.02
N GLU A 277 2.62 45.25 1.26
CA GLU A 277 3.52 46.28 1.76
C GLU A 277 2.70 47.49 2.24
N PRO A 278 3.01 48.08 3.41
CA PRO A 278 2.28 49.22 3.93
C PRO A 278 2.42 50.39 2.95
N GLY A 279 1.30 50.74 2.31
CA GLY A 279 1.22 51.82 1.33
C GLY A 279 1.84 53.11 1.85
N LEU A 280 2.69 53.72 1.02
CA LEU A 280 3.33 55.02 1.22
C LEU A 280 2.31 56.05 1.73
N THR A 281 2.44 56.43 2.99
CA THR A 281 1.69 57.53 3.58
C THR A 281 2.19 58.85 2.99
N MET A 282 1.42 59.40 2.06
CA MET A 282 1.59 60.77 1.57
C MET A 282 1.35 61.74 2.73
N SER A 283 2.42 62.35 3.24
CA SER A 283 2.36 63.45 4.21
C SER A 283 1.73 64.70 3.58
N PRO A 284 0.77 65.39 4.26
CA PRO A 284 0.24 66.65 3.75
C PRO A 284 1.28 67.76 3.92
N GLY A 285 1.51 68.52 2.85
CA GLY A 285 2.46 69.64 2.81
C GLY A 285 2.05 70.80 3.74
N PRO A 286 3.03 71.66 4.12
CA PRO A 286 2.83 72.69 5.14
C PRO A 286 2.04 73.89 4.59
N GLN A 287 1.31 74.55 5.50
CA GLN A 287 0.40 75.69 5.29
C GLN A 287 1.09 76.94 4.73
#